data_AF-A0A2T6LBN3-F1
#
_entry.id   AF-A0A2T6LBN3-F1
#
_cell.length_a   1.000
_cell.length_b   1.000
_cell.length_c   1.000
_cell.angle_alpha   90.00
_cell.angle_beta   90.00
_cell.angle_gamma   90.00
#
_symmetry.space_group_name_H-M   'P 1'
#
loop_
_entity.id
_entity.type
_entity.pdbx_description
1 polymer ?
#
loop_
_entity_poly.entity_id
_entity_poly.type
_entity_poly.pdbx_seq_one_letter_code
_entity_poly.pdbx_strand_id
1 'polypeptide(L)'
;MHGVHPGRLTSLRPDPADYPVAIVAVVCTATPVIVATLVGDIGSGLTASLGAFAAMYGAGRRALGTLAASASAAALLALGVTLGAASAGHSWISIIVVAAFAATVTLFFEVSQFGAPGPQLIVLACAAGTGLPPSNAIGHGLLVLATGVLSSLLVTALAVWRARTARSATPADPPWWPPTPAALLLATRTSAGVLVAGLLATASGLAHPYWAMVAAAGVLGQGSYAAVTDRRALQRVGGAVAGILLAAVVLSFDVPTTLVGIALGMLQGLVVLVVARNYAVAVVVITAYAFLLSDSAEPASGIGALALAWIGQTIIGAVAAVVVARAVWPGLIERIVRSAADDVRQSATLFDTGTTPNRRDMRRVRQRLAYLDRVVERAGGERRGVQLTIARLAPLIAAARATGVVALHGDQAAQPGADALAAHERNTVSNHTLPAPIEQFISSTNAADPAAFLEAFAPDATLEDWGRVFHGRDGIARWNSTDNIGVQAHFDLVNVRSGSAPSTWIVTLAVSGNGYNGTGPMTFVLDGDRISSLVISG
;
A
#
# COMPACT_ATOMS: atom_id res chain seq x y z
N MET A 1 5.26 -2.00 7.72
CA MET A 1 4.77 -2.24 6.36
C MET A 1 5.78 -3.09 5.65
N HIS A 2 5.37 -4.12 4.91
CA HIS A 2 6.21 -4.61 3.83
C HIS A 2 6.36 -3.47 2.84
N GLY A 3 7.57 -2.90 2.75
CA GLY A 3 7.93 -2.00 1.68
C GLY A 3 7.55 -2.64 0.37
N VAL A 4 6.97 -1.86 -0.53
CA VAL A 4 6.69 -2.31 -1.89
C VAL A 4 8.06 -2.55 -2.53
N HIS A 5 8.53 -3.80 -2.47
CA HIS A 5 9.78 -4.21 -3.08
C HIS A 5 9.67 -3.94 -4.59
N PRO A 6 10.65 -3.26 -5.21
CA PRO A 6 10.64 -2.97 -6.65
C PRO A 6 10.56 -4.25 -7.51
N GLY A 7 10.96 -5.42 -6.97
CA GLY A 7 10.82 -6.74 -7.61
C GLY A 7 9.40 -7.33 -7.61
N ARG A 8 8.44 -6.80 -6.83
CA ARG A 8 7.03 -7.27 -6.87
C ARG A 8 6.23 -6.69 -8.03
N LEU A 9 6.72 -5.64 -8.69
CA LEU A 9 6.01 -4.95 -9.78
C LEU A 9 6.02 -5.73 -11.12
N THR A 10 6.87 -6.76 -11.25
CA THR A 10 7.00 -7.58 -12.46
C THR A 10 6.44 -9.00 -12.31
N SER A 11 6.15 -9.44 -11.09
CA SER A 11 5.51 -10.74 -10.85
C SER A 11 4.00 -10.66 -11.07
N LEU A 12 3.53 -11.26 -12.17
CA LEU A 12 2.09 -11.45 -12.45
C LEU A 12 1.50 -12.66 -11.71
N ARG A 13 2.30 -13.46 -11.00
CA ARG A 13 1.82 -14.68 -10.35
C ARG A 13 1.00 -14.35 -9.10
N PRO A 14 -0.30 -14.72 -9.05
CA PRO A 14 -1.10 -14.55 -7.85
C PRO A 14 -0.60 -15.45 -6.73
N ASP A 15 -0.69 -14.97 -5.49
CA ASP A 15 -0.49 -15.82 -4.33
C ASP A 15 -1.61 -16.85 -4.26
N PRO A 16 -1.31 -18.11 -3.91
CA PRO A 16 -2.32 -19.14 -3.69
C PRO A 16 -3.43 -18.69 -2.72
N ALA A 17 -3.12 -17.76 -1.82
CA ALA A 17 -4.06 -17.18 -0.86
C ALA A 17 -5.14 -16.27 -1.49
N ASP A 18 -4.95 -15.78 -2.72
CA ASP A 18 -5.88 -14.84 -3.34
C ASP A 18 -6.99 -15.52 -4.14
N TYR A 19 -6.76 -16.76 -4.64
CA TYR A 19 -7.76 -17.47 -5.46
C TYR A 19 -9.11 -17.65 -4.75
N PRO A 20 -9.18 -18.07 -3.48
CA PRO A 20 -10.47 -18.21 -2.82
C PRO A 20 -11.19 -16.88 -2.58
N VAL A 21 -10.44 -15.77 -2.39
CA VAL A 21 -11.02 -14.42 -2.30
C VAL A 21 -11.57 -14.00 -3.68
N ALA A 22 -10.85 -14.32 -4.76
CA ALA A 22 -11.30 -14.08 -6.13
C ALA A 22 -12.58 -14.85 -6.44
N ILE A 23 -12.71 -16.11 -6.00
CA ILE A 23 -13.93 -16.92 -6.16
C ILE A 23 -15.11 -16.25 -5.42
N VAL A 24 -14.91 -15.79 -4.19
CA VAL A 24 -15.96 -15.06 -3.45
C VAL A 24 -16.38 -13.81 -4.22
N ALA A 25 -15.42 -13.05 -4.76
CA ALA A 25 -15.72 -11.85 -5.53
C ALA A 25 -16.48 -12.16 -6.83
N VAL A 26 -16.12 -13.24 -7.54
CA VAL A 26 -16.84 -13.73 -8.74
C VAL A 26 -18.28 -14.06 -8.39
N VAL A 27 -18.51 -14.89 -7.37
CA VAL A 27 -19.85 -15.35 -6.98
C VAL A 27 -20.71 -14.18 -6.49
N CYS A 28 -20.17 -13.32 -5.62
CA CYS A 28 -20.92 -12.17 -5.10
C CYS A 28 -21.21 -11.10 -6.15
N THR A 29 -20.43 -11.03 -7.23
CA THR A 29 -20.71 -10.10 -8.35
C THR A 29 -21.72 -10.71 -9.33
N ALA A 30 -21.52 -11.97 -9.73
CA ALA A 30 -22.33 -12.61 -10.74
C ALA A 30 -23.77 -12.91 -10.25
N THR A 31 -23.91 -13.37 -9.01
CA THR A 31 -25.21 -13.79 -8.46
C THR A 31 -26.27 -12.69 -8.51
N PRO A 32 -26.05 -11.47 -7.96
CA PRO A 32 -27.08 -10.43 -8.00
C PRO A 32 -27.41 -9.99 -9.44
N VAL A 33 -26.43 -9.93 -10.34
CA VAL A 33 -26.67 -9.57 -11.75
C VAL A 33 -27.53 -10.64 -12.44
N ILE A 34 -27.20 -11.92 -12.28
CA ILE A 34 -27.96 -13.03 -12.86
C ILE A 34 -29.38 -13.07 -12.30
N VAL A 35 -29.53 -13.02 -10.96
CA VAL A 35 -30.83 -13.07 -10.30
C VAL A 35 -31.71 -11.90 -10.76
N ALA A 36 -31.17 -10.68 -10.78
CA ALA A 36 -31.95 -9.51 -11.17
C ALA A 36 -32.29 -9.51 -12.67
N THR A 37 -31.40 -10.05 -13.52
CA THR A 37 -31.68 -10.29 -14.94
C THR A 37 -32.85 -11.26 -15.12
N LEU A 38 -32.91 -12.34 -14.33
CA LEU A 38 -34.02 -13.31 -14.36
C LEU A 38 -35.35 -12.70 -13.88
N VAL A 39 -35.30 -11.71 -12.99
CA VAL A 39 -36.47 -10.96 -12.49
C VAL A 39 -36.87 -9.81 -13.43
N GLY A 40 -36.06 -9.50 -14.44
CA GLY A 40 -36.32 -8.42 -15.40
C GLY A 40 -35.87 -7.02 -14.94
N ASP A 41 -35.06 -6.93 -13.87
CA ASP A 41 -34.51 -5.69 -13.33
C ASP A 41 -32.98 -5.75 -13.24
N ILE A 42 -32.32 -5.80 -14.40
CA ILE A 42 -30.86 -5.88 -14.47
C ILE A 42 -30.17 -4.71 -13.73
N GLY A 43 -30.78 -3.52 -13.71
CA GLY A 43 -30.24 -2.32 -13.07
C GLY A 43 -29.98 -2.50 -11.58
N SER A 44 -30.93 -3.12 -10.85
CA SER A 44 -30.75 -3.47 -9.44
C SER A 44 -29.60 -4.47 -9.22
N GLY A 45 -29.45 -5.44 -10.12
CA GLY A 45 -28.35 -6.42 -10.08
C GLY A 45 -26.98 -5.80 -10.32
N LEU A 46 -26.86 -4.93 -11.33
CA LEU A 46 -25.64 -4.17 -11.62
C LEU A 46 -25.24 -3.29 -10.43
N THR A 47 -26.21 -2.58 -9.84
CA THR A 47 -26.00 -1.76 -8.64
C THR A 47 -25.55 -2.61 -7.45
N ALA A 48 -26.24 -3.71 -7.16
CA ALA A 48 -25.91 -4.63 -6.07
C ALA A 48 -24.49 -5.20 -6.21
N SER A 49 -24.05 -5.48 -7.44
CA SER A 49 -22.73 -6.07 -7.71
C SER A 49 -21.55 -5.22 -7.22
N LEU A 50 -21.70 -3.89 -7.12
CA LEU A 50 -20.69 -2.99 -6.55
C LEU A 50 -20.37 -3.35 -5.09
N GLY A 51 -21.30 -3.96 -4.35
CA GLY A 51 -21.07 -4.43 -2.98
C GLY A 51 -19.99 -5.51 -2.89
N ALA A 52 -19.78 -6.29 -3.95
CA ALA A 52 -18.79 -7.37 -3.97
C ALA A 52 -17.34 -6.88 -3.88
N PHE A 53 -17.07 -5.60 -4.15
CA PHE A 53 -15.74 -4.99 -3.91
C PHE A 53 -15.31 -5.06 -2.43
N ALA A 54 -16.25 -5.20 -1.48
CA ALA A 54 -15.93 -5.34 -0.07
C ALA A 54 -15.04 -6.55 0.25
N ALA A 55 -15.16 -7.65 -0.51
CA ALA A 55 -14.33 -8.85 -0.34
C ALA A 55 -12.82 -8.61 -0.53
N MET A 56 -12.46 -7.53 -1.23
CA MET A 56 -11.05 -7.20 -1.49
C MET A 56 -10.33 -6.62 -0.27
N TYR A 57 -11.08 -6.18 0.74
CA TYR A 57 -10.51 -5.50 1.90
C TYR A 57 -10.28 -6.47 3.05
N GLY A 58 -9.08 -6.41 3.65
CA GLY A 58 -8.71 -7.25 4.79
C GLY A 58 -8.17 -8.64 4.43
N ALA A 59 -7.80 -8.87 3.18
CA ALA A 59 -7.05 -10.05 2.77
C ALA A 59 -5.72 -10.16 3.54
N GLY A 60 -5.37 -11.39 3.97
CA GLY A 60 -4.14 -11.65 4.75
C GLY A 60 -4.20 -11.26 6.24
N ARG A 61 -5.31 -10.67 6.72
CA ARG A 61 -5.51 -10.35 8.13
C ARG A 61 -6.13 -11.52 8.90
N ARG A 62 -6.08 -11.44 10.24
CA ARG A 62 -6.89 -12.30 11.12
C ARG A 62 -8.38 -12.03 10.87
N ALA A 63 -9.24 -13.01 11.14
CA ALA A 63 -10.68 -12.95 10.89
C ALA A 63 -11.35 -11.64 11.39
N LEU A 64 -11.06 -11.18 12.61
CA LEU A 64 -11.62 -9.91 13.12
C LEU A 64 -11.13 -8.70 12.32
N GLY A 65 -9.86 -8.69 11.90
CA GLY A 65 -9.31 -7.63 11.05
C GLY A 65 -9.84 -7.68 9.62
N THR A 66 -10.09 -8.88 9.08
CA THR A 66 -10.76 -9.09 7.79
C THR A 66 -12.19 -8.60 7.84
N LEU A 67 -12.95 -8.96 8.88
CA LEU A 67 -14.32 -8.50 9.07
C LEU A 67 -14.38 -6.99 9.21
N ALA A 68 -13.55 -6.39 10.07
CA ALA A 68 -13.53 -4.94 10.26
C ALA A 68 -13.23 -4.19 8.95
N ALA A 69 -12.26 -4.67 8.17
CA ALA A 69 -11.90 -4.03 6.90
C ALA A 69 -12.97 -4.20 5.81
N SER A 70 -13.43 -5.43 5.59
CA SER A 70 -14.46 -5.73 4.58
C SER A 70 -15.81 -5.12 4.91
N ALA A 71 -16.27 -5.18 6.17
CA ALA A 71 -17.52 -4.56 6.59
C ALA A 71 -17.47 -3.02 6.52
N SER A 72 -16.34 -2.41 6.88
CA SER A 72 -16.16 -0.96 6.69
C SER A 72 -16.22 -0.58 5.22
N ALA A 73 -15.59 -1.36 4.34
CA ALA A 73 -15.66 -1.15 2.90
C ALA A 73 -17.09 -1.31 2.36
N ALA A 74 -17.84 -2.33 2.80
CA ALA A 74 -19.23 -2.52 2.43
C ALA A 74 -20.11 -1.32 2.82
N ALA A 75 -19.94 -0.81 4.04
CA ALA A 75 -20.65 0.38 4.52
C ALA A 75 -20.29 1.63 3.70
N LEU A 76 -19.01 1.84 3.40
CA LEU A 76 -18.55 2.97 2.58
C LEU A 76 -19.02 2.86 1.13
N LEU A 77 -19.02 1.67 0.52
CA LEU A 77 -19.55 1.45 -0.83
C LEU A 77 -21.04 1.80 -0.89
N ALA A 78 -21.83 1.30 0.08
CA ALA A 78 -23.26 1.59 0.18
C ALA A 78 -23.53 3.08 0.38
N LEU A 79 -22.82 3.71 1.32
CA LEU A 79 -22.93 5.16 1.56
C LEU A 79 -22.55 5.96 0.32
N GLY A 80 -21.47 5.58 -0.36
CA GLY A 80 -21.02 6.22 -1.58
C GLY A 80 -22.09 6.21 -2.67
N VAL A 81 -22.66 5.03 -2.96
CA VAL A 81 -23.73 4.88 -3.96
C VAL A 81 -24.98 5.67 -3.58
N THR A 82 -25.39 5.64 -2.31
CA THR A 82 -26.54 6.45 -1.85
C THR A 82 -26.29 7.95 -2.00
N LEU A 83 -25.12 8.46 -1.60
CA LEU A 83 -24.78 9.88 -1.76
C LEU A 83 -24.68 10.28 -3.24
N GLY A 84 -24.09 9.42 -4.07
CA GLY A 84 -24.00 9.61 -5.51
C GLY A 84 -25.40 9.73 -6.13
N ALA A 85 -26.26 8.74 -5.88
CA ALA A 85 -27.63 8.69 -6.39
C ALA A 85 -28.49 9.85 -5.86
N ALA A 86 -28.36 10.21 -4.58
CA ALA A 86 -29.08 11.35 -4.01
C ALA A 86 -28.67 12.70 -4.63
N SER A 87 -27.44 12.81 -5.14
CA SER A 87 -26.95 14.00 -5.85
C SER A 87 -27.28 14.00 -7.35
N ALA A 88 -27.80 12.90 -7.89
CA ALA A 88 -28.06 12.74 -9.31
C ALA A 88 -29.04 13.81 -9.83
N GLY A 89 -28.85 14.22 -11.08
CA GLY A 89 -29.62 15.31 -11.71
C GLY A 89 -29.07 16.73 -11.46
N HIS A 90 -28.09 16.90 -10.57
CA HIS A 90 -27.46 18.20 -10.29
C HIS A 90 -25.93 18.12 -10.41
N SER A 91 -25.39 18.37 -11.60
CA SER A 91 -23.96 18.15 -11.90
C SER A 91 -23.02 18.80 -10.89
N TRP A 92 -23.35 20.00 -10.39
CA TRP A 92 -22.51 20.74 -9.44
C TRP A 92 -22.52 20.09 -8.05
N ILE A 93 -23.69 19.61 -7.60
CA ILE A 93 -23.84 18.91 -6.31
C ILE A 93 -23.09 17.57 -6.40
N SER A 94 -23.24 16.83 -7.49
CA SER A 94 -22.52 15.56 -7.69
C SER A 94 -21.00 15.73 -7.64
N ILE A 95 -20.44 16.78 -8.26
CA ILE A 95 -18.99 17.06 -8.19
C ILE A 95 -18.54 17.31 -6.74
N ILE A 96 -19.28 18.14 -6.00
CA ILE A 96 -18.95 18.48 -4.61
C ILE A 96 -19.06 17.24 -3.71
N VAL A 97 -20.13 16.45 -3.87
CA VAL A 97 -20.36 15.21 -3.10
C VAL A 97 -19.25 14.20 -3.36
N VAL A 98 -18.92 13.92 -4.63
CA VAL A 98 -17.87 12.96 -4.98
C VAL A 98 -16.49 13.45 -4.51
N ALA A 99 -16.19 14.76 -4.61
CA ALA A 99 -14.92 15.34 -4.13
C ALA A 99 -14.79 15.27 -2.60
N ALA A 100 -15.86 15.60 -1.86
CA ALA A 100 -15.89 15.51 -0.40
C ALA A 100 -15.79 14.06 0.08
N PHE A 101 -16.51 13.15 -0.59
CA PHE A 101 -16.47 11.73 -0.30
C PHE A 101 -15.08 11.13 -0.57
N ALA A 102 -14.43 11.51 -1.68
CA ALA A 102 -13.07 11.10 -1.98
C ALA A 102 -12.06 11.56 -0.91
N ALA A 103 -12.23 12.77 -0.36
CA ALA A 103 -11.41 13.26 0.75
C ALA A 103 -11.56 12.37 1.99
N THR A 104 -12.82 12.12 2.40
CA THR A 104 -13.18 11.34 3.58
C THR A 104 -12.66 9.90 3.48
N VAL A 105 -12.87 9.24 2.35
CA VAL A 105 -12.43 7.86 2.14
C VAL A 105 -10.90 7.80 2.07
N THR A 106 -10.23 8.75 1.40
CA THR A 106 -8.76 8.80 1.38
C THR A 106 -8.19 8.93 2.79
N LEU A 107 -8.77 9.82 3.62
CA LEU A 107 -8.38 9.98 5.02
C LEU A 107 -8.63 8.70 5.83
N PHE A 108 -9.80 8.07 5.64
CA PHE A 108 -10.14 6.81 6.29
C PHE A 108 -9.13 5.70 5.98
N PHE A 109 -8.71 5.54 4.72
CA PHE A 109 -7.73 4.52 4.33
C PHE A 109 -6.31 4.82 4.84
N GLU A 110 -5.94 6.09 4.92
CA GLU A 110 -4.69 6.52 5.55
C GLU A 110 -4.66 6.26 7.06
N VAL A 111 -5.80 6.40 7.74
CA VAL A 111 -5.95 6.17 9.19
C VAL A 111 -6.06 4.68 9.53
N SER A 112 -6.89 3.95 8.80
CA SER A 112 -7.20 2.53 9.05
C SER A 112 -6.10 1.58 8.61
N GLN A 113 -5.23 2.00 7.69
CA GLN A 113 -4.11 1.21 7.16
C GLN A 113 -4.59 -0.12 6.54
N PHE A 114 -5.83 -0.19 6.06
CA PHE A 114 -6.41 -1.42 5.49
C PHE A 114 -5.71 -1.93 4.23
N GLY A 115 -4.86 -1.13 3.61
CA GLY A 115 -4.02 -1.53 2.47
C GLY A 115 -4.73 -1.43 1.12
N ALA A 116 -4.15 -2.06 0.10
CA ALA A 116 -4.75 -2.17 -1.23
C ALA A 116 -6.10 -2.91 -1.15
N PRO A 117 -7.09 -2.57 -2.01
CA PRO A 117 -7.02 -1.67 -3.17
C PRO A 117 -7.10 -0.17 -2.84
N GLY A 118 -7.18 0.21 -1.55
CA GLY A 118 -7.24 1.61 -1.12
C GLY A 118 -8.57 2.30 -1.44
N PRO A 119 -8.61 3.64 -1.54
CA PRO A 119 -9.87 4.41 -1.63
C PRO A 119 -10.55 4.35 -3.00
N GLN A 120 -9.83 3.99 -4.08
CA GLN A 120 -10.28 4.17 -5.47
C GLN A 120 -11.63 3.50 -5.78
N LEU A 121 -11.82 2.25 -5.37
CA LEU A 121 -13.04 1.49 -5.69
C LEU A 121 -14.27 2.02 -4.94
N ILE A 122 -14.05 2.56 -3.74
CA ILE A 122 -15.11 3.19 -2.96
C ILE A 122 -15.52 4.54 -3.59
N VAL A 123 -14.55 5.32 -4.06
CA VAL A 123 -14.84 6.56 -4.82
C VAL A 123 -15.54 6.26 -6.14
N LEU A 124 -15.14 5.18 -6.84
CA LEU A 124 -15.82 4.69 -8.04
C LEU A 124 -17.30 4.42 -7.77
N ALA A 125 -17.64 3.76 -6.67
CA ALA A 125 -19.03 3.46 -6.33
C ALA A 125 -19.87 4.73 -6.14
N CYS A 126 -19.32 5.75 -5.47
CA CYS A 126 -19.99 7.05 -5.33
C CYS A 126 -20.17 7.77 -6.67
N ALA A 127 -19.12 7.81 -7.49
CA ALA A 127 -19.18 8.42 -8.81
C ALA A 127 -20.18 7.72 -9.73
N ALA A 128 -20.19 6.38 -9.76
CA ALA A 128 -21.17 5.58 -10.51
C ALA A 128 -22.60 5.83 -10.03
N GLY A 129 -22.80 6.02 -8.72
CA GLY A 129 -24.10 6.38 -8.15
C GLY A 129 -24.70 7.67 -8.74
N THR A 130 -23.89 8.61 -9.22
CA THR A 130 -24.38 9.87 -9.83
C THR A 130 -25.15 9.67 -11.15
N GLY A 131 -24.99 8.49 -11.78
CA GLY A 131 -25.76 8.08 -12.95
C GLY A 131 -27.04 7.29 -12.61
N LEU A 132 -27.29 6.98 -11.34
CA LEU A 132 -28.48 6.22 -10.94
C LEU A 132 -29.69 7.14 -10.71
N PRO A 133 -30.93 6.63 -10.87
CA PRO A 133 -32.14 7.38 -10.57
C PRO A 133 -32.16 7.89 -9.11
N PRO A 134 -32.42 9.20 -8.88
CA PRO A 134 -32.38 9.76 -7.53
C PRO A 134 -33.56 9.31 -6.65
N SER A 135 -34.67 8.85 -7.25
CA SER A 135 -35.90 8.47 -6.55
C SER A 135 -35.73 7.32 -5.56
N ASN A 136 -34.72 6.46 -5.75
CA ASN A 136 -34.47 5.29 -4.91
C ASN A 136 -33.01 5.22 -4.40
N ALA A 137 -32.40 6.37 -4.10
CA ALA A 137 -31.00 6.43 -3.65
C ALA A 137 -30.69 5.54 -2.43
N ILE A 138 -31.62 5.44 -1.48
CA ILE A 138 -31.49 4.55 -0.31
C ILE A 138 -31.56 3.08 -0.74
N GLY A 139 -32.51 2.71 -1.62
CA GLY A 139 -32.62 1.35 -2.12
C GLY A 139 -31.37 0.87 -2.86
N HIS A 140 -30.77 1.73 -3.69
CA HIS A 140 -29.48 1.44 -4.33
C HIS A 140 -28.37 1.15 -3.30
N GLY A 141 -28.29 1.96 -2.24
CA GLY A 141 -27.34 1.72 -1.14
C GLY A 141 -27.59 0.42 -0.39
N LEU A 142 -28.85 0.06 -0.13
CA LEU A 142 -29.22 -1.19 0.54
C LEU A 142 -28.87 -2.42 -0.30
N LEU A 143 -29.04 -2.36 -1.62
CA LEU A 143 -28.61 -3.42 -2.55
C LEU A 143 -27.10 -3.65 -2.50
N VAL A 144 -26.32 -2.57 -2.51
CA VAL A 144 -24.86 -2.61 -2.39
C VAL A 144 -24.46 -3.15 -1.01
N LEU A 145 -25.12 -2.70 0.05
CA LEU A 145 -24.86 -3.14 1.42
C LEU A 145 -25.14 -4.63 1.60
N ALA A 146 -26.25 -5.15 1.05
CA ALA A 146 -26.60 -6.56 1.16
C ALA A 146 -25.51 -7.47 0.56
N THR A 147 -25.07 -7.17 -0.66
CA THR A 147 -23.98 -7.90 -1.32
C THR A 147 -22.65 -7.69 -0.61
N GLY A 148 -22.40 -6.48 -0.08
CA GLY A 148 -21.21 -6.16 0.72
C GLY A 148 -21.13 -6.94 2.03
N VAL A 149 -22.25 -7.09 2.74
CA VAL A 149 -22.34 -7.90 3.96
C VAL A 149 -22.11 -9.39 3.64
N LEU A 150 -22.77 -9.92 2.61
CA LEU A 150 -22.57 -11.30 2.19
C LEU A 150 -21.11 -11.59 1.85
N SER A 151 -20.50 -10.75 1.02
CA SER A 151 -19.11 -10.91 0.62
C SER A 151 -18.15 -10.80 1.82
N SER A 152 -18.40 -9.87 2.75
CA SER A 152 -17.64 -9.73 4.01
C SER A 152 -17.72 -10.97 4.90
N LEU A 153 -18.92 -11.56 5.03
CA LEU A 153 -19.12 -12.80 5.80
C LEU A 153 -18.36 -13.97 5.17
N LEU A 154 -18.40 -14.11 3.85
CA LEU A 154 -17.71 -15.19 3.14
C LEU A 154 -16.18 -15.08 3.25
N VAL A 155 -15.59 -13.90 3.05
CA VAL A 155 -14.13 -13.73 3.22
C VAL A 155 -13.69 -13.87 4.67
N THR A 156 -14.53 -13.47 5.62
CA THR A 156 -14.26 -13.68 7.05
C THR A 156 -14.31 -15.17 7.41
N ALA A 157 -15.29 -15.91 6.89
CA ALA A 157 -15.38 -17.37 7.08
C ALA A 157 -14.16 -18.09 6.51
N LEU A 158 -13.68 -17.67 5.32
CA LEU A 158 -12.44 -18.15 4.73
C LEU A 158 -11.22 -17.84 5.61
N ALA A 159 -11.13 -16.65 6.19
CA ALA A 159 -10.06 -16.27 7.11
C ALA A 159 -10.08 -17.12 8.39
N VAL A 160 -11.26 -17.40 8.96
CA VAL A 160 -11.43 -18.32 10.10
C VAL A 160 -10.98 -19.73 9.74
N TRP A 161 -11.41 -20.24 8.59
CA TRP A 161 -11.03 -21.58 8.12
C TRP A 161 -9.51 -21.71 7.96
N ARG A 162 -8.85 -20.72 7.34
CA ARG A 162 -7.39 -20.69 7.21
C ARG A 162 -6.67 -20.62 8.55
N ALA A 163 -7.17 -19.82 9.48
CA ALA A 163 -6.61 -19.68 10.82
C ALA A 163 -6.67 -21.00 11.60
N ARG A 164 -7.70 -21.83 11.39
CA ARG A 164 -7.77 -23.17 11.98
C ARG A 164 -6.70 -24.13 11.44
N THR A 165 -6.29 -23.94 10.19
CA THR A 165 -5.30 -24.81 9.52
C THR A 165 -3.85 -24.36 9.71
N ALA A 166 -3.62 -23.09 10.05
CA ALA A 166 -2.27 -22.52 10.21
C ALA A 166 -1.79 -22.60 11.67
N ARG A 167 -0.56 -23.08 11.89
CA ARG A 167 0.04 -23.27 13.25
C ARG A 167 0.73 -22.03 13.82
N SER A 168 0.73 -20.90 13.12
CA SER A 168 1.53 -19.72 13.50
C SER A 168 0.65 -18.47 13.61
N ALA A 169 0.66 -17.84 14.77
CA ALA A 169 -0.06 -16.59 15.03
C ALA A 169 0.76 -15.41 14.48
N THR A 170 0.36 -14.83 13.34
CA THR A 170 0.90 -13.54 12.89
C THR A 170 0.61 -12.46 13.91
N PRO A 171 1.56 -11.58 14.27
CA PRO A 171 1.34 -10.46 15.18
C PRO A 171 0.15 -9.60 14.73
N ALA A 172 -0.59 -9.05 15.70
CA ALA A 172 -1.67 -8.12 15.40
C ALA A 172 -1.08 -6.78 14.96
N ASP A 173 -1.38 -6.33 13.74
CA ASP A 173 -1.12 -4.96 13.34
C ASP A 173 -1.88 -4.00 14.28
N PRO A 174 -1.25 -2.91 14.74
CA PRO A 174 -1.92 -1.95 15.60
C PRO A 174 -3.16 -1.39 14.90
N PRO A 175 -4.30 -1.31 15.60
CA PRO A 175 -5.51 -0.77 15.02
C PRO A 175 -5.40 0.77 15.04
N TRP A 176 -5.74 1.41 13.92
CA TRP A 176 -5.96 2.86 13.73
C TRP A 176 -4.79 3.81 14.08
N TRP A 177 -4.45 4.69 13.14
CA TRP A 177 -3.50 5.80 13.34
C TRP A 177 -4.24 7.14 13.40
N PRO A 178 -3.88 8.09 14.27
CA PRO A 178 -4.48 9.43 14.21
C PRO A 178 -4.26 10.06 12.81
N PRO A 179 -5.20 10.86 12.30
CA PRO A 179 -5.04 11.54 11.02
C PRO A 179 -3.81 12.44 11.10
N THR A 180 -2.89 12.25 10.16
CA THR A 180 -1.65 13.02 10.10
C THR A 180 -1.78 14.19 9.14
N PRO A 181 -1.02 15.29 9.31
CA PRO A 181 -0.94 16.36 8.31
C PRO A 181 -0.66 15.84 6.89
N ALA A 182 0.17 14.80 6.75
CA ALA A 182 0.41 14.15 5.47
C ALA A 182 -0.83 13.42 4.90
N ALA A 183 -1.62 12.76 5.76
CA ALA A 183 -2.90 12.15 5.35
C ALA A 183 -3.93 13.20 4.95
N LEU A 184 -4.00 14.33 5.66
CA LEU A 184 -4.84 15.48 5.29
C LEU A 184 -4.41 16.10 3.97
N LEU A 185 -3.09 16.24 3.72
CA LEU A 185 -2.57 16.69 2.43
C LEU A 185 -2.97 15.74 1.29
N LEU A 186 -2.88 14.43 1.50
CA LEU A 186 -3.28 13.46 0.48
C LEU A 186 -4.80 13.51 0.22
N ALA A 187 -5.62 13.60 1.27
CA ALA A 187 -7.07 13.72 1.16
C ALA A 187 -7.48 15.01 0.43
N THR A 188 -6.92 16.15 0.82
CA THR A 188 -7.19 17.45 0.18
C THR A 188 -6.73 17.47 -1.27
N ARG A 189 -5.55 16.94 -1.57
CA ARG A 189 -5.04 16.81 -2.94
C ARG A 189 -5.94 15.93 -3.80
N THR A 190 -6.37 14.77 -3.28
CA THR A 190 -7.28 13.86 -4.00
C THR A 190 -8.62 14.53 -4.26
N SER A 191 -9.18 15.21 -3.24
CA SER A 191 -10.42 15.98 -3.35
C SER A 191 -10.32 17.09 -4.40
N ALA A 192 -9.24 17.88 -4.38
CA ALA A 192 -8.99 18.93 -5.35
C ALA A 192 -8.86 18.38 -6.78
N GLY A 193 -8.18 17.25 -6.97
CA GLY A 193 -8.07 16.60 -8.27
C GLY A 193 -9.42 16.10 -8.78
N VAL A 194 -10.23 15.49 -7.92
CA VAL A 194 -11.59 15.05 -8.24
C VAL A 194 -12.48 16.23 -8.60
N LEU A 195 -12.42 17.33 -7.85
CA LEU A 195 -13.20 18.54 -8.10
C LEU A 195 -12.81 19.18 -9.43
N VAL A 196 -11.52 19.38 -9.68
CA VAL A 196 -11.03 19.94 -10.95
C VAL A 196 -11.40 19.04 -12.13
N ALA A 197 -11.26 17.72 -11.98
CA ALA A 197 -11.65 16.77 -13.02
C ALA A 197 -13.14 16.84 -13.32
N GLY A 198 -14.00 16.88 -12.30
CA GLY A 198 -15.45 16.99 -12.47
C GLY A 198 -15.89 18.29 -13.13
N LEU A 199 -15.27 19.43 -12.77
CA LEU A 199 -15.52 20.72 -13.40
C LEU A 199 -15.09 20.73 -14.88
N LEU A 200 -13.88 20.26 -15.18
CA LEU A 200 -13.38 20.18 -16.56
C LEU A 200 -14.20 19.21 -17.41
N ALA A 201 -14.58 18.06 -16.85
CA ALA A 201 -15.42 17.07 -17.50
C ALA A 201 -16.80 17.63 -17.84
N THR A 202 -17.44 18.32 -16.90
CA THR A 202 -18.75 18.95 -17.11
C THR A 202 -18.65 20.08 -18.13
N ALA A 203 -17.59 20.88 -18.08
CA ALA A 203 -17.35 21.95 -19.05
C ALA A 203 -17.05 21.43 -20.47
N SER A 204 -16.49 20.22 -20.61
CA SER A 204 -16.19 19.62 -21.90
C SER A 204 -17.43 19.18 -22.69
N GLY A 205 -18.58 19.03 -22.02
CA GLY A 205 -19.81 18.52 -22.64
C GLY A 205 -19.76 17.03 -23.02
N LEU A 206 -18.68 16.32 -22.70
CA LEU A 206 -18.56 14.89 -22.93
C LEU A 206 -19.49 14.10 -22.00
N ALA A 207 -20.01 12.98 -22.49
CA ALA A 207 -20.82 12.06 -21.70
C ALA A 207 -20.00 11.45 -20.53
N HIS A 208 -20.71 10.96 -19.50
CA HIS A 208 -20.13 10.27 -18.35
C HIS A 208 -19.06 11.08 -17.56
N PRO A 209 -19.35 12.33 -17.16
CA PRO A 209 -18.36 13.21 -16.49
C PRO A 209 -17.83 12.64 -15.15
N TYR A 210 -18.57 11.72 -14.53
CA TYR A 210 -18.13 11.03 -13.32
C TYR A 210 -16.85 10.20 -13.53
N TRP A 211 -16.60 9.72 -14.76
CA TRP A 211 -15.43 8.89 -15.02
C TRP A 211 -14.11 9.68 -14.91
N ALA A 212 -14.11 10.97 -15.25
CA ALA A 212 -12.94 11.83 -15.04
C ALA A 212 -12.60 11.98 -13.55
N MET A 213 -13.63 12.08 -12.70
CA MET A 213 -13.48 12.11 -11.24
C MET A 213 -12.84 10.82 -10.73
N VAL A 214 -13.32 9.65 -11.20
CA VAL A 214 -12.72 8.35 -10.85
C VAL A 214 -11.28 8.24 -11.34
N ALA A 215 -10.98 8.69 -12.55
CA ALA A 215 -9.63 8.68 -13.09
C ALA A 215 -8.68 9.55 -12.26
N ALA A 216 -9.11 10.75 -11.87
CA ALA A 216 -8.33 11.61 -10.98
C ALA A 216 -8.09 10.98 -9.60
N ALA A 217 -9.13 10.40 -9.00
CA ALA A 217 -9.03 9.68 -7.74
C ALA A 217 -8.10 8.45 -7.83
N GLY A 218 -8.11 7.71 -8.95
CA GLY A 218 -7.23 6.56 -9.15
C GLY A 218 -5.75 6.94 -9.33
N VAL A 219 -5.47 8.12 -9.86
CA VAL A 219 -4.10 8.65 -10.01
C VAL A 219 -3.58 9.23 -8.69
N LEU A 220 -4.43 9.94 -7.93
CA LEU A 220 -4.05 10.66 -6.71
C LEU A 220 -4.24 9.88 -5.41
N GLY A 221 -5.15 8.91 -5.39
CA GLY A 221 -5.62 8.25 -4.16
C GLY A 221 -4.62 7.30 -3.51
N GLN A 222 -3.42 7.13 -4.07
CA GLN A 222 -2.35 6.36 -3.44
C GLN A 222 -0.97 6.99 -3.68
N GLY A 223 -0.23 7.19 -2.58
CA GLY A 223 1.18 7.60 -2.60
C GLY A 223 1.38 9.11 -2.77
N SER A 224 2.41 9.65 -2.12
CA SER A 224 2.74 11.07 -2.08
C SER A 224 3.99 11.35 -2.90
N TYR A 225 3.96 11.06 -4.21
CA TYR A 225 5.15 11.17 -5.06
C TYR A 225 4.78 11.72 -6.44
N ALA A 226 5.24 12.92 -6.79
CA ALA A 226 5.02 13.48 -8.12
C ALA A 226 5.54 12.58 -9.26
N ALA A 227 6.70 11.95 -9.11
CA ALA A 227 7.25 11.04 -10.12
C ALA A 227 6.37 9.80 -10.34
N VAL A 228 5.81 9.25 -9.25
CA VAL A 228 4.83 8.15 -9.33
C VAL A 228 3.51 8.63 -9.92
N THR A 229 3.13 9.88 -9.68
CA THR A 229 1.91 10.47 -10.24
C THR A 229 1.96 10.50 -11.77
N ASP A 230 3.08 10.95 -12.34
CA ASP A 230 3.25 11.01 -13.80
C ASP A 230 3.21 9.62 -14.44
N ARG A 231 3.93 8.65 -13.85
CA ARG A 231 3.89 7.25 -14.28
C ARG A 231 2.49 6.63 -14.13
N ARG A 232 1.79 6.91 -13.03
CA ARG A 232 0.42 6.42 -12.79
C ARG A 232 -0.58 7.06 -13.74
N ALA A 233 -0.44 8.34 -14.08
CA ALA A 233 -1.28 8.99 -15.08
C ALA A 233 -1.14 8.30 -16.44
N LEU A 234 0.10 8.00 -16.87
CA LEU A 234 0.35 7.23 -18.10
C LEU A 234 -0.24 5.83 -18.03
N GLN A 235 -0.02 5.11 -16.92
CA GLN A 235 -0.60 3.77 -16.70
C GLN A 235 -2.13 3.81 -16.65
N ARG A 236 -2.72 4.89 -16.12
CA ARG A 236 -4.17 5.09 -16.05
C ARG A 236 -4.75 5.28 -17.44
N VAL A 237 -4.15 6.15 -18.26
CA VAL A 237 -4.59 6.39 -19.63
C VAL A 237 -4.41 5.14 -20.48
N GLY A 238 -3.20 4.56 -20.52
CA GLY A 238 -2.91 3.36 -21.32
C GLY A 238 -3.73 2.15 -20.88
N GLY A 239 -3.86 1.93 -19.57
CA GLY A 239 -4.69 0.86 -19.01
C GLY A 239 -6.17 1.05 -19.31
N ALA A 240 -6.69 2.28 -19.23
CA ALA A 240 -8.09 2.55 -19.54
C ALA A 240 -8.39 2.34 -21.02
N VAL A 241 -7.53 2.81 -21.93
CA VAL A 241 -7.69 2.57 -23.37
C VAL A 241 -7.72 1.06 -23.66
N ALA A 242 -6.77 0.30 -23.12
CA ALA A 242 -6.75 -1.15 -23.30
C ALA A 242 -7.97 -1.85 -22.67
N GLY A 243 -8.45 -1.38 -21.52
CA GLY A 243 -9.67 -1.90 -20.88
C GLY A 243 -10.96 -1.60 -21.65
N ILE A 244 -11.07 -0.40 -22.22
CA ILE A 244 -12.18 0.00 -23.09
C ILE A 244 -12.18 -0.85 -24.35
N LEU A 245 -11.03 -1.05 -24.99
CA LEU A 245 -10.91 -1.91 -26.17
C LEU A 245 -11.30 -3.36 -25.84
N LEU A 246 -10.84 -3.89 -24.70
CA LEU A 246 -11.21 -5.23 -24.24
C LEU A 246 -12.73 -5.36 -24.05
N ALA A 247 -13.36 -4.40 -23.37
CA ALA A 247 -14.81 -4.42 -23.17
C ALA A 247 -15.58 -4.24 -24.48
N ALA A 248 -15.13 -3.35 -25.36
CA ALA A 248 -15.73 -3.15 -26.68
C ALA A 248 -15.66 -4.43 -27.54
N VAL A 249 -14.57 -5.20 -27.47
CA VAL A 249 -14.48 -6.51 -28.13
C VAL A 249 -15.48 -7.49 -27.53
N VAL A 250 -15.60 -7.57 -26.20
CA VAL A 250 -16.59 -8.44 -25.55
C VAL A 250 -18.01 -8.07 -25.98
N LEU A 251 -18.34 -6.78 -26.00
CA LEU A 251 -19.64 -6.25 -26.42
C LEU A 251 -19.91 -6.37 -27.92
N SER A 252 -18.87 -6.58 -28.74
CA SER A 252 -19.03 -6.82 -30.18
C SER A 252 -19.56 -8.23 -30.50
N PHE A 253 -19.45 -9.16 -29.55
CA PHE A 253 -20.21 -10.39 -29.57
C PHE A 253 -21.57 -10.06 -28.94
N ASP A 254 -22.68 -10.44 -29.55
CA ASP A 254 -24.03 -10.25 -28.97
C ASP A 254 -24.18 -11.09 -27.68
N VAL A 255 -23.58 -10.62 -26.58
CA VAL A 255 -23.51 -11.34 -25.31
C VAL A 255 -24.90 -11.34 -24.68
N PRO A 256 -25.50 -12.52 -24.44
CA PRO A 256 -26.74 -12.62 -23.69
C PRO A 256 -26.64 -11.91 -22.34
N THR A 257 -27.69 -11.21 -21.93
CA THR A 257 -27.74 -10.47 -20.66
C THR A 257 -27.43 -11.35 -19.43
N THR A 258 -27.74 -12.64 -19.48
CA THR A 258 -27.40 -13.61 -18.43
C THR A 258 -25.89 -13.88 -18.33
N LEU A 259 -25.15 -13.80 -19.44
CA LEU A 259 -23.69 -13.95 -19.47
C LEU A 259 -22.95 -12.69 -19.00
N VAL A 260 -23.60 -11.52 -19.01
CA VAL A 260 -23.03 -10.28 -18.47
C VAL A 260 -22.66 -10.43 -17.00
N GLY A 261 -23.52 -11.06 -16.19
CA GLY A 261 -23.22 -11.34 -14.78
C GLY A 261 -21.98 -12.21 -14.59
N ILE A 262 -21.82 -13.24 -15.43
CA ILE A 262 -20.63 -14.11 -15.41
C ILE A 262 -19.39 -13.32 -15.83
N ALA A 263 -19.46 -12.52 -16.89
CA ALA A 263 -18.35 -11.71 -17.37
C ALA A 263 -17.91 -10.68 -16.32
N LEU A 264 -18.84 -9.96 -15.70
CA LEU A 264 -18.57 -9.04 -14.60
C LEU A 264 -17.95 -9.77 -13.39
N GLY A 265 -18.46 -10.95 -13.05
CA GLY A 265 -17.89 -11.79 -11.99
C GLY A 265 -16.46 -12.20 -12.29
N MET A 266 -16.17 -12.68 -13.50
CA MET A 266 -14.81 -13.06 -13.91
C MET A 266 -13.85 -11.86 -13.90
N LEU A 267 -14.27 -10.71 -14.42
CA LEU A 267 -13.50 -9.47 -14.36
C LEU A 267 -13.22 -9.08 -12.90
N GLN A 268 -14.21 -9.18 -12.01
CA GLN A 268 -14.01 -8.91 -10.58
C GLN A 268 -12.98 -9.86 -9.94
N GLY A 269 -13.06 -11.15 -10.25
CA GLY A 269 -12.06 -12.13 -9.82
C GLY A 269 -10.66 -11.76 -10.29
N LEU A 270 -10.53 -11.34 -11.55
CA LEU A 270 -9.26 -10.85 -12.10
C LEU A 270 -8.77 -9.60 -11.36
N VAL A 271 -9.64 -8.64 -11.01
CA VAL A 271 -9.27 -7.46 -10.22
C VAL A 271 -8.63 -7.89 -8.90
N VAL A 272 -9.22 -8.84 -8.17
CA VAL A 272 -8.65 -9.37 -6.92
C VAL A 272 -7.23 -9.88 -7.12
N LEU A 273 -6.99 -10.64 -8.20
CA LEU A 273 -5.70 -11.26 -8.47
C LEU A 273 -4.60 -10.27 -8.88
N VAL A 274 -4.96 -9.14 -9.51
CA VAL A 274 -3.97 -8.22 -10.10
C VAL A 274 -3.80 -6.91 -9.33
N VAL A 275 -4.80 -6.42 -8.59
CA VAL A 275 -4.82 -5.06 -8.03
C VAL A 275 -3.68 -4.77 -7.06
N ALA A 276 -3.25 -5.78 -6.31
CA ALA A 276 -2.17 -5.65 -5.33
C ALA A 276 -0.77 -5.77 -5.97
N ARG A 277 -0.69 -6.18 -7.25
CA ARG A 277 0.57 -6.56 -7.92
C ARG A 277 0.95 -5.61 -9.04
N ASN A 278 0.01 -5.27 -9.92
CA ASN A 278 0.29 -4.42 -11.07
C ASN A 278 -0.86 -3.45 -11.33
N TYR A 279 -0.60 -2.17 -11.08
CA TYR A 279 -1.58 -1.10 -11.26
C TYR A 279 -2.06 -0.98 -12.72
N ALA A 280 -1.17 -1.08 -13.71
CA ALA A 280 -1.55 -0.93 -15.11
C ALA A 280 -2.53 -2.03 -15.55
N VAL A 281 -2.23 -3.29 -15.21
CA VAL A 281 -3.12 -4.43 -15.49
C VAL A 281 -4.43 -4.30 -14.71
N ALA A 282 -4.37 -3.88 -13.44
CA ALA A 282 -5.58 -3.64 -12.66
C ALA A 282 -6.48 -2.58 -13.29
N VAL A 283 -5.92 -1.49 -13.81
CA VAL A 283 -6.69 -0.46 -14.51
C VAL A 283 -7.36 -1.02 -15.77
N VAL A 284 -6.71 -1.91 -16.53
CA VAL A 284 -7.33 -2.57 -17.69
C VAL A 284 -8.59 -3.31 -17.27
N VAL A 285 -8.49 -4.18 -16.26
CA VAL A 285 -9.60 -5.02 -15.81
C VAL A 285 -10.71 -4.18 -15.16
N ILE A 286 -10.36 -3.22 -14.30
CA ILE A 286 -11.33 -2.31 -13.65
C ILE A 286 -12.07 -1.48 -14.70
N THR A 287 -11.38 -0.99 -15.71
CA THR A 287 -12.01 -0.19 -16.77
C THR A 287 -12.92 -1.06 -17.63
N ALA A 288 -12.50 -2.28 -17.98
CA ALA A 288 -13.34 -3.22 -18.71
C ALA A 288 -14.61 -3.57 -17.92
N TYR A 289 -14.49 -3.83 -16.61
CA TYR A 289 -15.62 -4.06 -15.71
C TYR A 289 -16.58 -2.86 -15.70
N ALA A 290 -16.06 -1.65 -15.49
CA ALA A 290 -16.88 -0.46 -15.38
C ALA A 290 -17.55 -0.11 -16.71
N PHE A 291 -16.86 -0.30 -17.84
CA PHE A 291 -17.42 -0.04 -19.17
C PHE A 291 -18.56 -1.01 -19.48
N LEU A 292 -18.37 -2.31 -19.23
CA LEU A 292 -19.41 -3.32 -19.38
C LEU A 292 -20.61 -3.05 -18.46
N LEU A 293 -20.35 -2.63 -17.22
CA LEU A 293 -21.39 -2.24 -16.25
C LEU A 293 -22.22 -1.05 -16.76
N SER A 294 -21.57 -0.02 -17.32
CA SER A 294 -22.24 1.19 -17.83
C SER A 294 -23.01 0.95 -19.12
N ASP A 295 -22.46 0.20 -20.08
CA ASP A 295 -23.18 -0.17 -21.32
C ASP A 295 -24.42 -1.02 -21.02
N SER A 296 -24.30 -1.96 -20.07
CA SER A 296 -25.44 -2.80 -19.63
C SER A 296 -26.52 -2.00 -18.90
N ALA A 297 -26.18 -0.84 -18.34
CA ALA A 297 -27.14 0.05 -17.67
C ALA A 297 -27.85 0.98 -18.67
N GLU A 298 -27.14 1.49 -19.68
CA GLU A 298 -27.68 2.40 -20.70
C GLU A 298 -27.19 2.04 -22.14
N PRO A 299 -27.81 1.05 -22.81
CA PRO A 299 -27.34 0.53 -24.11
C PRO A 299 -27.41 1.51 -25.30
N ALA A 300 -27.97 2.71 -25.11
CA ALA A 300 -28.48 3.55 -26.20
C ALA A 300 -27.41 4.38 -26.96
N SER A 301 -26.16 4.42 -26.49
CA SER A 301 -25.15 5.38 -26.98
C SER A 301 -24.25 4.87 -28.11
N GLY A 302 -24.26 3.56 -28.40
CA GLY A 302 -23.36 2.93 -29.36
C GLY A 302 -21.93 2.82 -28.82
N ILE A 303 -21.36 1.62 -28.88
CA ILE A 303 -20.08 1.25 -28.24
C ILE A 303 -18.95 2.24 -28.57
N GLY A 304 -18.86 2.71 -29.81
CA GLY A 304 -17.82 3.64 -30.27
C GLY A 304 -17.90 5.04 -29.65
N ALA A 305 -19.10 5.60 -29.52
CA ALA A 305 -19.28 6.93 -28.92
C ALA A 305 -19.04 6.87 -27.40
N LEU A 306 -19.50 5.80 -26.75
CA LEU A 306 -19.22 5.54 -25.34
C LEU A 306 -17.71 5.39 -25.09
N ALA A 307 -17.01 4.63 -25.93
CA ALA A 307 -15.56 4.46 -25.87
C ALA A 307 -14.81 5.80 -25.99
N LEU A 308 -15.17 6.64 -26.98
CA LEU A 308 -14.55 7.94 -27.17
C LEU A 308 -14.78 8.87 -25.96
N ALA A 309 -16.00 8.89 -25.43
CA ALA A 309 -16.31 9.66 -24.22
C ALA A 309 -15.44 9.21 -23.04
N TRP A 310 -15.35 7.90 -22.78
CA TRP A 310 -14.55 7.36 -21.67
C TRP A 310 -13.05 7.62 -21.80
N ILE A 311 -12.51 7.57 -23.03
CA ILE A 311 -11.12 7.95 -23.31
C ILE A 311 -10.92 9.43 -22.98
N GLY A 312 -11.79 10.30 -23.47
CA GLY A 312 -11.75 11.75 -23.19
C GLY A 312 -11.81 12.05 -21.69
N GLN A 313 -12.76 11.42 -20.97
CA GLN A 313 -12.90 11.58 -19.52
C GLN A 313 -11.66 11.09 -18.76
N THR A 314 -11.05 9.98 -19.21
CA THR A 314 -9.83 9.48 -18.58
C THR A 314 -8.66 10.46 -18.75
N ILE A 315 -8.51 11.04 -19.95
CA ILE A 315 -7.48 12.04 -20.22
C ILE A 315 -7.70 13.29 -19.35
N ILE A 316 -8.94 13.80 -19.27
CA ILE A 316 -9.29 14.94 -18.41
C ILE A 316 -8.92 14.66 -16.96
N GLY A 317 -9.33 13.51 -16.42
CA GLY A 317 -9.02 13.12 -15.04
C GLY A 317 -7.51 12.97 -14.78
N ALA A 318 -6.76 12.39 -15.72
CA ALA A 318 -5.32 12.25 -15.61
C ALA A 318 -4.59 13.62 -15.64
N VAL A 319 -5.00 14.52 -16.53
CA VAL A 319 -4.46 15.89 -16.62
C VAL A 319 -4.77 16.67 -15.34
N ALA A 320 -6.02 16.64 -14.87
CA ALA A 320 -6.42 17.29 -13.63
C ALA A 320 -5.60 16.79 -12.42
N ALA A 321 -5.43 15.47 -12.31
CA ALA A 321 -4.62 14.85 -11.28
C ALA A 321 -3.16 15.32 -11.30
N VAL A 322 -2.55 15.36 -12.49
CA VAL A 322 -1.18 15.81 -12.68
C VAL A 322 -1.04 17.30 -12.32
N VAL A 323 -1.95 18.17 -12.76
CA VAL A 323 -1.95 19.60 -12.44
C VAL A 323 -2.05 19.83 -10.93
N VAL A 324 -3.01 19.20 -10.26
CA VAL A 324 -3.20 19.33 -8.80
C VAL A 324 -2.01 18.74 -8.03
N ALA A 325 -1.44 17.63 -8.50
CA ALA A 325 -0.20 17.09 -7.95
C ALA A 325 0.98 18.07 -8.07
N ARG A 326 1.04 18.84 -9.16
CA ARG A 326 2.09 19.86 -9.36
C ARG A 326 1.89 21.09 -8.49
N ALA A 327 0.67 21.36 -8.03
CA ALA A 327 0.35 22.50 -7.18
C ALA A 327 0.73 22.32 -5.70
N VAL A 328 1.33 21.19 -5.29
CA VAL A 328 1.80 20.97 -3.91
C VAL A 328 3.07 21.79 -3.63
N TRP A 329 3.05 22.60 -2.57
CA TRP A 329 4.07 23.61 -2.29
C TRP A 329 5.25 23.03 -1.48
N PRO A 330 6.51 23.26 -1.89
CA PRO A 330 7.70 22.81 -1.14
C PRO A 330 7.72 23.29 0.32
N GLY A 331 7.27 24.53 0.57
CA GLY A 331 7.19 25.08 1.92
C GLY A 331 6.16 24.38 2.82
N LEU A 332 5.13 23.74 2.25
CA LEU A 332 4.19 22.94 3.05
C LEU A 332 4.84 21.65 3.54
N ILE A 333 5.55 20.94 2.66
CA ILE A 333 6.29 19.73 3.02
C ILE A 333 7.35 20.05 4.08
N GLU A 334 8.08 21.16 3.91
CA GLU A 334 9.07 21.63 4.89
C GLU A 334 8.46 21.81 6.29
N ARG A 335 7.32 22.50 6.37
CA ARG A 335 6.60 22.71 7.64
C ARG A 335 6.16 21.41 8.28
N ILE A 336 5.64 20.46 7.49
CA ILE A 336 5.18 19.15 7.99
C ILE A 336 6.37 18.34 8.55
N VAL A 337 7.50 18.30 7.82
CA VAL A 337 8.69 17.55 8.23
C VAL A 337 9.30 18.15 9.50
N ARG A 338 9.43 19.48 9.55
CA ARG A 338 9.93 20.19 10.73
C ARG A 338 9.05 19.93 11.95
N SER A 339 7.74 20.11 11.81
CA SER A 339 6.76 19.83 12.88
C SER A 339 6.86 18.37 13.37
N ALA A 340 6.98 17.40 12.46
CA ALA A 340 7.07 15.99 12.84
C ALA A 340 8.36 15.67 13.61
N ALA A 341 9.49 16.27 13.22
CA ALA A 341 10.76 16.08 13.91
C ALA A 341 10.78 16.77 15.29
N ASP A 342 10.24 17.99 15.38
CA ASP A 342 10.11 18.72 16.64
C ASP A 342 9.19 17.97 17.61
N ASP A 343 8.09 17.38 17.11
CA ASP A 343 7.18 16.54 17.89
C ASP A 343 7.88 15.31 18.50
N VAL A 344 8.75 14.64 17.74
CA VAL A 344 9.52 13.49 18.25
C VAL A 344 10.46 13.95 19.36
N ARG A 345 11.22 15.03 19.13
CA ARG A 345 12.14 15.58 20.13
C ARG A 345 11.44 15.99 21.40
N GLN A 346 10.35 16.76 21.31
CA GLN A 346 9.60 17.24 22.48
C GLN A 346 9.02 16.10 23.31
N SER A 347 8.56 15.02 22.66
CA SER A 347 8.07 13.84 23.38
C SER A 347 9.19 13.03 24.00
N ALA A 348 10.38 13.05 23.42
CA ALA A 348 11.54 12.35 23.93
C ALA A 348 12.27 13.11 25.06
N THR A 349 12.22 14.44 25.07
CA THR A 349 12.79 15.24 26.17
C THR A 349 12.02 15.11 27.48
N LEU A 350 10.75 14.65 27.45
CA LEU A 350 10.00 14.36 28.68
C LEU A 350 10.69 13.28 29.54
N PHE A 351 11.44 12.35 28.93
CA PHE A 351 12.17 11.31 29.65
C PHE A 351 13.43 11.84 30.37
N ASP A 352 13.91 13.02 30.00
CA ASP A 352 15.11 13.64 30.58
C ASP A 352 14.82 14.29 31.96
N THR A 353 13.55 14.40 32.33
CA THR A 353 13.12 15.03 33.61
C THR A 353 13.14 14.09 34.82
N GLY A 354 13.76 12.91 34.71
CA GLY A 354 13.86 11.94 35.81
C GLY A 354 12.55 11.26 36.20
N THR A 355 11.50 11.38 35.37
CA THR A 355 10.23 10.66 35.55
C THR A 355 10.27 9.33 34.79
N THR A 356 9.95 8.22 35.46
CA THR A 356 9.84 6.92 34.80
C THR A 356 8.63 6.93 33.87
N PRO A 357 8.84 6.70 32.57
CA PRO A 357 7.75 6.82 31.62
C PRO A 357 6.74 5.70 31.70
N ASN A 358 5.46 6.03 31.56
CA ASN A 358 4.42 5.03 31.48
C ASN A 358 4.33 4.47 30.05
N ARG A 359 3.74 3.27 29.89
CA ARG A 359 3.47 2.61 28.60
C ARG A 359 2.77 3.51 27.57
N ARG A 360 1.99 4.50 28.03
CA ARG A 360 1.31 5.48 27.17
C ARG A 360 2.29 6.45 26.49
N ASP A 361 3.31 6.91 27.20
CA ASP A 361 4.29 7.89 26.70
C ASP A 361 5.25 7.23 25.70
N MET A 362 5.68 6.01 25.99
CA MET A 362 6.43 5.17 25.04
C MET A 362 5.66 4.89 23.76
N ARG A 363 4.36 4.56 23.86
CA ARG A 363 3.50 4.38 22.68
C ARG A 363 3.43 5.65 21.85
N ARG A 364 3.32 6.83 22.49
CA ARG A 364 3.31 8.13 21.80
C ARG A 364 4.61 8.41 21.06
N VAL A 365 5.76 8.14 21.67
CA VAL A 365 7.08 8.37 21.03
C VAL A 365 7.29 7.43 19.87
N ARG A 366 6.97 6.14 20.04
CA ARG A 366 7.00 5.16 18.94
C ARG A 366 6.09 5.58 17.78
N GLN A 367 4.92 6.14 18.10
CA GLN A 367 4.00 6.68 17.10
C GLN A 367 4.60 7.88 16.36
N ARG A 368 5.10 8.89 17.07
CA ARG A 368 5.67 10.09 16.45
C ARG A 368 6.89 9.76 15.58
N LEU A 369 7.74 8.82 16.01
CA LEU A 369 8.90 8.38 15.25
C LEU A 369 8.48 7.71 13.93
N ALA A 370 7.53 6.76 13.99
CA ALA A 370 6.99 6.13 12.79
C ALA A 370 6.27 7.12 11.85
N TYR A 371 5.68 8.18 12.40
CA TYR A 371 5.12 9.26 11.59
C TYR A 371 6.20 10.06 10.86
N LEU A 372 7.27 10.45 11.56
CA LEU A 372 8.42 11.14 10.97
C LEU A 372 9.01 10.32 9.81
N ASP A 373 9.25 9.03 10.03
CA ASP A 373 9.78 8.14 8.99
C ASP A 373 8.88 8.10 7.75
N ARG A 374 7.56 8.00 7.95
CA ARG A 374 6.59 8.02 6.85
C ARG A 374 6.61 9.34 6.07
N VAL A 375 6.72 10.48 6.75
CA VAL A 375 6.76 11.79 6.09
C VAL A 375 8.04 11.95 5.28
N VAL A 376 9.18 11.51 5.82
CA VAL A 376 10.49 11.59 5.15
C VAL A 376 10.53 10.65 3.96
N GLU A 377 10.05 9.41 4.10
CA GLU A 377 9.92 8.45 2.99
C GLU A 377 9.09 9.05 1.85
N ARG A 378 7.91 9.61 2.18
CA ARG A 378 7.02 10.28 1.22
C ARG A 378 7.69 11.46 0.52
N ALA A 379 8.37 12.31 1.27
CA ALA A 379 9.05 13.46 0.67
C ALA A 379 10.28 13.07 -0.16
N GLY A 380 10.90 11.92 0.11
CA GLY A 380 12.03 11.39 -0.65
C GLY A 380 11.68 11.02 -2.10
N GLY A 381 10.46 10.56 -2.38
CA GLY A 381 10.01 10.28 -3.75
C GLY A 381 9.32 11.45 -4.46
N GLU A 382 9.28 12.64 -3.84
CA GLU A 382 8.77 13.86 -4.48
C GLU A 382 9.78 14.47 -5.46
N ARG A 383 9.41 15.58 -6.12
CA ARG A 383 10.29 16.23 -7.11
C ARG A 383 11.60 16.73 -6.49
N ARG A 384 12.61 16.91 -7.34
CA ARG A 384 13.94 17.44 -6.98
C ARG A 384 13.89 18.67 -6.08
N GLY A 385 12.97 19.61 -6.32
CA GLY A 385 12.81 20.81 -5.47
C GLY A 385 12.43 20.48 -4.01
N VAL A 386 11.54 19.50 -3.81
CA VAL A 386 11.15 19.03 -2.46
C VAL A 386 12.26 18.19 -1.84
N GLN A 387 12.89 17.31 -2.63
CA GLN A 387 14.03 16.49 -2.17
C GLN A 387 15.18 17.36 -1.65
N LEU A 388 15.49 18.47 -2.33
CA LEU A 388 16.49 19.44 -1.88
C LEU A 388 16.11 20.10 -0.56
N THR A 389 14.82 20.43 -0.37
CA THR A 389 14.32 20.95 0.92
C THR A 389 14.47 19.93 2.04
N ILE A 390 14.19 18.64 1.78
CA ILE A 390 14.38 17.57 2.77
C ILE A 390 15.86 17.35 3.07
N ALA A 391 16.74 17.39 2.07
CA ALA A 391 18.17 17.27 2.26
C ALA A 391 18.72 18.35 3.21
N ARG A 392 18.18 19.58 3.13
CA ARG A 392 18.51 20.66 4.09
C ARG A 392 18.04 20.38 5.52
N LEU A 393 17.00 19.56 5.69
CA LEU A 393 16.48 19.15 7.00
C LEU A 393 17.13 17.86 7.54
N ALA A 394 18.05 17.22 6.79
CA ALA A 394 18.66 15.95 7.18
C ALA A 394 19.28 15.94 8.59
N PRO A 395 20.02 16.98 9.04
CA PRO A 395 20.55 17.01 10.41
C PRO A 395 19.46 16.99 11.48
N LEU A 396 18.35 17.69 11.21
CA LEU A 396 17.22 17.79 12.12
C LEU A 396 16.49 16.44 12.25
N ILE A 397 16.27 15.77 11.13
CA ILE A 397 15.66 14.43 11.06
C ILE A 397 16.53 13.41 11.79
N ALA A 398 17.84 13.39 11.54
CA ALA A 398 18.78 12.46 12.16
C ALA A 398 18.78 12.60 13.69
N ALA A 399 18.87 13.84 14.19
CA ALA A 399 18.82 14.09 15.63
C ALA A 399 17.48 13.69 16.25
N ALA A 400 16.33 13.98 15.61
CA ALA A 400 15.03 13.54 16.11
C ALA A 400 14.91 12.00 16.20
N ARG A 401 15.42 11.27 15.20
CA ARG A 401 15.48 9.80 15.22
C ARG A 401 16.33 9.29 16.39
N ALA A 402 17.51 9.84 16.56
CA ALA A 402 18.41 9.47 17.65
C ALA A 402 17.74 9.65 19.01
N THR A 403 17.11 10.80 19.27
CA THR A 403 16.42 11.06 20.55
C THR A 403 15.26 10.10 20.79
N GLY A 404 14.45 9.82 19.76
CA GLY A 404 13.34 8.88 19.87
C GLY A 404 13.77 7.44 20.13
N VAL A 405 14.88 7.00 19.52
CA VAL A 405 15.44 5.66 19.72
C VAL A 405 16.01 5.51 21.14
N VAL A 406 16.78 6.50 21.62
CA VAL A 406 17.35 6.49 22.98
C VAL A 406 16.24 6.42 24.04
N ALA A 407 15.19 7.22 23.89
CA ALA A 407 14.03 7.20 24.76
C ALA A 407 13.35 5.81 24.85
N LEU A 408 13.26 5.10 23.74
CA LEU A 408 12.66 3.76 23.70
C LEU A 408 13.60 2.67 24.27
N HIS A 409 14.92 2.85 24.19
CA HIS A 409 15.91 1.93 24.77
C HIS A 409 16.06 2.10 26.29
N GLY A 410 15.93 3.33 26.81
CA GLY A 410 15.98 3.59 28.25
C GLY A 410 14.95 2.82 29.08
N ASP A 411 13.80 2.47 28.51
CA ASP A 411 12.78 1.63 29.16
C ASP A 411 13.15 0.14 29.22
N GLN A 412 13.88 -0.39 28.22
CA GLN A 412 14.31 -1.79 28.24
C GLN A 412 15.31 -2.06 29.38
N ALA A 413 16.12 -1.06 29.73
CA ALA A 413 17.05 -1.13 30.86
C ALA A 413 16.36 -1.01 32.24
N ALA A 414 15.13 -0.46 32.30
CA ALA A 414 14.40 -0.20 33.55
C ALA A 414 13.40 -1.32 33.96
N GLN A 415 13.29 -2.40 33.19
CA GLN A 415 12.39 -3.51 33.51
C GLN A 415 12.98 -4.44 34.60
N PRO A 416 12.17 -4.92 35.58
CA PRO A 416 12.65 -5.75 36.69
C PRO A 416 13.17 -7.15 36.31
N GLY A 417 13.12 -7.54 35.02
CA GLY A 417 13.81 -8.71 34.48
C GLY A 417 15.23 -8.44 34.00
N ALA A 418 15.64 -7.16 33.91
CA ALA A 418 16.97 -6.75 33.50
C ALA A 418 18.03 -7.05 34.56
N ASP A 419 17.69 -7.17 35.85
CA ASP A 419 18.67 -7.52 36.89
C ASP A 419 19.20 -8.95 36.75
N ALA A 420 18.39 -9.88 36.23
CA ALA A 420 18.82 -11.24 35.92
C ALA A 420 19.73 -11.29 34.68
N LEU A 421 19.51 -10.39 33.71
CA LEU A 421 20.39 -10.20 32.55
C LEU A 421 21.65 -9.40 32.91
N ALA A 422 21.57 -8.43 33.81
CA ALA A 422 22.68 -7.61 34.29
C ALA A 422 23.62 -8.38 35.23
N ALA A 423 23.13 -9.44 35.87
CA ALA A 423 23.97 -10.44 36.54
C ALA A 423 24.73 -11.32 35.52
N HIS A 424 24.18 -11.51 34.32
CA HIS A 424 24.84 -12.18 33.20
C HIS A 424 25.82 -11.24 32.44
N GLU A 425 25.46 -9.96 32.28
CA GLU A 425 26.25 -8.92 31.63
C GLU A 425 27.44 -8.44 32.48
N ARG A 426 27.34 -8.51 33.82
CA ARG A 426 28.51 -8.27 34.70
C ARG A 426 29.61 -9.32 34.55
N ASN A 427 29.33 -10.45 33.89
CA ASN A 427 30.33 -11.44 33.50
C ASN A 427 30.79 -11.33 32.03
N THR A 428 30.33 -10.33 31.26
CA THR A 428 30.65 -10.20 29.82
C THR A 428 31.22 -8.84 29.40
N VAL A 429 31.60 -7.97 30.34
CA VAL A 429 32.46 -6.83 30.01
C VAL A 429 33.92 -7.27 29.96
N SER A 430 34.29 -7.90 28.85
CA SER A 430 35.67 -8.15 28.46
C SER A 430 35.72 -8.19 26.92
N ASN A 431 36.24 -7.12 26.30
CA ASN A 431 36.73 -7.03 24.91
C ASN A 431 36.18 -8.09 23.94
N HIS A 432 34.97 -7.91 23.41
CA HIS A 432 34.53 -8.76 22.30
C HIS A 432 35.24 -8.35 21.01
N THR A 433 36.38 -8.99 20.78
CA THR A 433 37.01 -9.13 19.47
C THR A 433 35.97 -9.65 18.50
N LEU A 434 35.86 -9.05 17.31
CA LEU A 434 34.96 -9.51 16.27
C LEU A 434 35.25 -10.99 15.97
N PRO A 435 34.23 -11.87 15.85
CA PRO A 435 34.49 -13.24 15.42
C PRO A 435 35.22 -13.25 14.07
N ALA A 436 36.27 -14.06 13.97
CA ALA A 436 37.13 -14.14 12.78
C ALA A 436 36.37 -14.27 11.44
N PRO A 437 35.25 -15.03 11.34
CA PRO A 437 34.51 -15.14 10.07
C PRO A 437 33.84 -13.82 9.65
N ILE A 438 33.39 -13.03 10.63
CA ILE A 438 32.78 -11.72 10.39
C ILE A 438 33.88 -10.70 10.04
N GLU A 439 35.05 -10.80 10.66
CA GLU A 439 36.20 -9.96 10.33
C GLU A 439 36.70 -10.23 8.91
N GLN A 440 36.76 -11.50 8.53
CA GLN A 440 37.07 -11.92 7.16
C GLN A 440 36.02 -11.41 6.18
N PHE A 441 34.72 -11.47 6.49
CA PHE A 441 33.65 -10.92 5.65
C PHE A 441 33.82 -9.42 5.37
N ILE A 442 34.15 -8.62 6.39
CA ILE A 442 34.34 -7.17 6.26
C ILE A 442 35.64 -6.87 5.48
N SER A 443 36.75 -7.45 5.91
CA SER A 443 38.07 -7.17 5.33
C SER A 443 38.18 -7.61 3.87
N SER A 444 37.63 -8.77 3.51
CA SER A 444 37.61 -9.26 2.11
C SER A 444 36.73 -8.41 1.20
N THR A 445 35.60 -7.88 1.71
CA THR A 445 34.80 -6.90 0.96
C THR A 445 35.59 -5.63 0.70
N ASN A 446 36.22 -5.07 1.73
CA ASN A 446 37.00 -3.83 1.63
C ASN A 446 38.27 -3.98 0.79
N ALA A 447 38.86 -5.17 0.75
CA ALA A 447 40.01 -5.51 -0.08
C ALA A 447 39.63 -5.91 -1.52
N ALA A 448 38.33 -5.98 -1.84
CA ALA A 448 37.80 -6.46 -3.10
C ALA A 448 38.33 -7.86 -3.49
N ASP A 449 38.35 -8.80 -2.53
CA ASP A 449 38.78 -10.19 -2.70
C ASP A 449 37.58 -11.17 -2.62
N PRO A 450 37.00 -11.58 -3.77
CA PRO A 450 35.86 -12.49 -3.81
C PRO A 450 36.18 -13.90 -3.29
N ALA A 451 37.43 -14.36 -3.41
CA ALA A 451 37.81 -15.70 -2.98
C ALA A 451 37.86 -15.76 -1.45
N ALA A 452 38.56 -14.81 -0.82
CA ALA A 452 38.60 -14.70 0.63
C ALA A 452 37.22 -14.42 1.25
N PHE A 453 36.36 -13.69 0.52
CA PHE A 453 34.97 -13.45 0.94
C PHE A 453 34.15 -14.74 1.00
N LEU A 454 34.23 -15.59 -0.03
CA LEU A 454 33.47 -16.84 -0.08
C LEU A 454 33.95 -17.87 0.93
N GLU A 455 35.23 -17.82 1.30
CA GLU A 455 35.75 -18.66 2.37
C GLU A 455 35.06 -18.38 3.71
N ALA A 456 34.69 -17.14 4.03
CA ALA A 456 34.01 -16.83 5.29
C ALA A 456 32.69 -17.61 5.51
N PHE A 457 32.06 -18.13 4.45
CA PHE A 457 30.79 -18.85 4.50
C PHE A 457 30.95 -20.37 4.52
N ALA A 458 30.06 -21.08 5.22
CA ALA A 458 29.94 -22.53 5.13
C ALA A 458 29.49 -22.97 3.71
N PRO A 459 29.78 -24.21 3.27
CA PRO A 459 29.43 -24.67 1.92
C PRO A 459 27.93 -24.60 1.60
N ASP A 460 27.09 -24.84 2.60
CA ASP A 460 25.63 -24.85 2.56
C ASP A 460 25.00 -23.57 3.15
N ALA A 461 25.80 -22.53 3.37
CA ALA A 461 25.34 -21.30 3.98
C ALA A 461 24.22 -20.61 3.19
N THR A 462 23.40 -19.83 3.90
CA THR A 462 22.36 -19.00 3.31
C THR A 462 22.61 -17.52 3.53
N LEU A 463 22.50 -16.74 2.45
CA LEU A 463 22.51 -15.29 2.53
C LEU A 463 21.14 -14.79 2.11
N GLU A 464 20.43 -14.11 3.02
CA GLU A 464 19.19 -13.41 2.73
C GLU A 464 19.47 -11.91 2.67
N ASP A 465 19.30 -11.34 1.48
CA ASP A 465 19.41 -9.91 1.26
C ASP A 465 18.06 -9.35 0.81
N TRP A 466 17.40 -8.62 1.70
CA TRP A 466 16.13 -7.93 1.43
C TRP A 466 15.05 -8.86 0.83
N GLY A 467 14.97 -10.10 1.34
CA GLY A 467 14.02 -11.14 0.93
C GLY A 467 14.44 -11.98 -0.28
N ARG A 468 15.61 -11.73 -0.88
CA ARG A 468 16.25 -12.65 -1.84
C ARG A 468 17.14 -13.61 -1.06
N VAL A 469 16.86 -14.90 -1.15
CA VAL A 469 17.68 -15.94 -0.50
C VAL A 469 18.63 -16.55 -1.51
N PHE A 470 19.91 -16.57 -1.18
CA PHE A 470 20.98 -17.19 -1.93
C PHE A 470 21.49 -18.39 -1.14
N HIS A 471 21.49 -19.56 -1.78
CA HIS A 471 21.85 -20.82 -1.16
C HIS A 471 23.22 -21.30 -1.62
N GLY A 472 24.03 -21.72 -0.67
CA GLY A 472 25.38 -22.21 -0.89
C GLY A 472 26.34 -21.15 -1.43
N ARG A 473 27.62 -21.50 -1.49
CA ARG A 473 28.68 -20.59 -1.95
C ARG A 473 28.46 -20.08 -3.37
N ASP A 474 27.88 -20.87 -4.27
CA ASP A 474 27.59 -20.43 -5.65
C ASP A 474 26.52 -19.33 -5.71
N GLY A 475 25.48 -19.44 -4.86
CA GLY A 475 24.46 -18.40 -4.74
C GLY A 475 25.05 -17.11 -4.16
N ILE A 476 25.86 -17.25 -3.10
CA ILE A 476 26.52 -16.14 -2.43
C ILE A 476 27.54 -15.46 -3.35
N ALA A 477 28.26 -16.22 -4.19
CA ALA A 477 29.19 -15.67 -5.19
C ALA A 477 28.47 -14.78 -6.20
N ARG A 478 27.28 -15.19 -6.65
CA ARG A 478 26.46 -14.39 -7.55
C ARG A 478 26.06 -13.07 -6.88
N TRP A 479 25.53 -13.13 -5.65
CA TRP A 479 25.21 -11.92 -4.89
C TRP A 479 26.43 -11.02 -4.70
N ASN A 480 27.58 -11.58 -4.35
CA ASN A 480 28.81 -10.82 -4.13
C ASN A 480 29.24 -10.06 -5.40
N SER A 481 29.08 -10.68 -6.58
CA SER A 481 29.40 -10.09 -7.88
C SER A 481 28.39 -9.05 -8.38
N THR A 482 27.16 -9.03 -7.87
CA THR A 482 26.10 -8.12 -8.35
C THR A 482 25.73 -7.02 -7.37
N ASP A 483 25.86 -7.28 -6.07
CA ASP A 483 25.28 -6.45 -5.02
C ASP A 483 26.31 -6.04 -3.94
N ASN A 484 27.54 -6.60 -3.92
CA ASN A 484 28.61 -6.28 -2.94
C ASN A 484 29.94 -5.85 -3.61
N ILE A 485 30.94 -6.74 -3.73
CA ILE A 485 32.25 -6.40 -4.32
C ILE A 485 32.09 -5.92 -5.77
N GLY A 486 31.18 -6.51 -6.54
CA GLY A 486 30.94 -6.09 -7.92
C GLY A 486 30.40 -4.67 -8.08
N VAL A 487 29.87 -4.07 -7.01
CA VAL A 487 29.45 -2.66 -6.96
C VAL A 487 30.39 -1.81 -6.08
N GLN A 488 31.62 -2.29 -5.84
CA GLN A 488 32.66 -1.60 -5.06
C GLN A 488 32.17 -1.19 -3.65
N ALA A 489 31.46 -2.11 -2.98
CA ALA A 489 31.01 -1.88 -1.60
C ALA A 489 32.20 -1.75 -0.63
N HIS A 490 32.04 -0.89 0.36
CA HIS A 490 32.96 -0.66 1.47
C HIS A 490 32.17 -0.63 2.77
N PHE A 491 32.66 -1.35 3.77
CA PHE A 491 32.02 -1.56 5.06
C PHE A 491 32.84 -0.94 6.20
N ASP A 492 32.22 -0.02 6.92
CA ASP A 492 32.71 0.52 8.18
C ASP A 492 31.93 -0.09 9.34
N LEU A 493 32.65 -0.68 10.30
CA LEU A 493 32.06 -1.28 11.49
C LEU A 493 31.54 -0.20 12.44
N VAL A 494 30.23 -0.18 12.70
CA VAL A 494 29.59 0.79 13.61
C VAL A 494 29.34 0.19 14.98
N ASN A 495 28.80 -1.03 15.05
CA ASN A 495 28.46 -1.68 16.32
C ASN A 495 28.40 -3.20 16.17
N VAL A 496 28.68 -3.94 17.25
CA VAL A 496 28.64 -5.41 17.32
C VAL A 496 27.98 -5.81 18.63
N ARG A 497 27.02 -6.74 18.56
CA ARG A 497 26.43 -7.36 19.75
C ARG A 497 26.08 -8.82 19.49
N SER A 498 26.08 -9.64 20.53
CA SER A 498 25.54 -11.00 20.48
C SER A 498 24.02 -10.97 20.32
N GLY A 499 23.49 -11.87 19.50
CA GLY A 499 22.06 -12.09 19.32
C GLY A 499 21.43 -12.86 20.48
N SER A 500 20.11 -13.03 20.45
CA SER A 500 19.35 -13.73 21.50
C SER A 500 19.52 -15.25 21.52
N ALA A 501 20.17 -15.83 20.50
CA ALA A 501 20.47 -17.26 20.40
C ALA A 501 22.00 -17.48 20.38
N PRO A 502 22.50 -18.65 20.85
CA PRO A 502 23.92 -18.99 20.77
C PRO A 502 24.46 -18.87 19.34
N SER A 503 25.71 -18.42 19.20
CA SER A 503 26.40 -18.24 17.90
C SER A 503 25.74 -17.24 16.93
N THR A 504 24.78 -16.45 17.40
CA THR A 504 24.18 -15.37 16.61
C THR A 504 24.84 -14.03 16.94
N TRP A 505 25.13 -13.22 15.94
CA TRP A 505 25.74 -11.90 16.07
C TRP A 505 24.97 -10.88 15.26
N ILE A 506 24.74 -9.70 15.82
CA ILE A 506 24.13 -8.56 15.12
C ILE A 506 25.22 -7.50 14.97
N VAL A 507 25.61 -7.25 13.72
CA VAL A 507 26.69 -6.35 13.35
C VAL A 507 26.10 -5.22 12.53
N THR A 508 26.25 -3.98 13.01
CA THR A 508 25.81 -2.80 12.29
C THR A 508 26.96 -2.27 11.45
N LEU A 509 26.78 -2.21 10.14
CA LEU A 509 27.77 -1.71 9.18
C LEU A 509 27.23 -0.46 8.50
N ALA A 510 28.10 0.54 8.33
CA ALA A 510 27.88 1.60 7.36
C ALA A 510 28.46 1.16 6.01
N VAL A 511 27.61 1.16 4.99
CA VAL A 511 27.95 0.70 3.64
C VAL A 511 28.06 1.88 2.71
N SER A 512 29.14 1.95 1.94
CA SER A 512 29.33 2.89 0.84
C SER A 512 29.77 2.18 -0.45
N GLY A 513 29.47 2.73 -1.63
CA GLY A 513 29.86 2.15 -2.92
C GLY A 513 28.99 2.62 -4.09
N ASN A 514 29.08 1.94 -5.25
CA ASN A 514 28.25 2.22 -6.43
C ASN A 514 26.87 1.53 -6.39
N GLY A 515 26.59 0.77 -5.33
CA GLY A 515 25.32 0.10 -5.06
C GLY A 515 24.50 0.80 -3.96
N TYR A 516 24.00 0.01 -3.02
CA TYR A 516 23.33 0.53 -1.83
C TYR A 516 24.30 1.33 -0.94
N ASN A 517 23.84 2.47 -0.42
CA ASN A 517 24.59 3.30 0.51
C ASN A 517 23.71 3.57 1.75
N GLY A 518 24.17 3.19 2.93
CA GLY A 518 23.39 3.34 4.16
C GLY A 518 23.95 2.53 5.32
N THR A 519 23.42 2.75 6.52
CA THR A 519 23.83 2.04 7.74
C THR A 519 22.72 1.12 8.20
N GLY A 520 23.03 -0.16 8.42
CA GLY A 520 22.02 -1.15 8.77
C GLY A 520 22.59 -2.35 9.54
N PRO A 521 21.73 -3.07 10.29
CA PRO A 521 22.12 -4.28 10.99
C PRO A 521 22.14 -5.49 10.05
N MET A 522 23.21 -6.25 10.12
CA MET A 522 23.37 -7.57 9.53
C MET A 522 23.39 -8.62 10.65
N THR A 523 22.57 -9.66 10.51
CA THR A 523 22.49 -10.75 11.49
C THR A 523 23.24 -11.96 10.96
N PHE A 524 24.29 -12.36 11.66
CA PHE A 524 25.13 -13.51 11.36
C PHE A 524 24.78 -14.66 12.29
N VAL A 525 24.70 -15.87 11.75
CA VAL A 525 24.74 -17.11 12.52
C VAL A 525 26.03 -17.82 12.14
N LEU A 526 26.83 -18.14 13.15
CA LEU A 526 28.10 -18.83 12.98
C LEU A 526 27.95 -20.31 13.28
N ASP A 527 28.60 -21.13 12.47
CA ASP A 527 28.82 -22.55 12.73
C ASP A 527 30.34 -22.78 12.77
N GLY A 528 30.89 -22.87 13.99
CA GLY A 528 32.33 -22.85 14.23
C GLY A 528 33.00 -21.61 13.64
N ASP A 529 33.98 -21.82 12.77
CA ASP A 529 34.78 -20.76 12.13
C ASP A 529 34.21 -20.31 10.77
N ARG A 530 32.91 -20.51 10.53
CA ARG A 530 32.25 -20.12 9.27
C ARG A 530 30.87 -19.49 9.53
N ILE A 531 30.43 -18.68 8.59
CA ILE A 531 29.07 -18.11 8.57
C ILE A 531 28.13 -19.13 7.94
N SER A 532 27.16 -19.64 8.71
CA SER A 532 26.12 -20.54 8.21
C SER A 532 24.89 -19.78 7.71
N SER A 533 24.59 -18.61 8.30
CA SER A 533 23.54 -17.73 7.80
C SER A 533 23.91 -16.26 7.94
N LEU A 534 23.58 -15.47 6.92
CA LEU A 534 23.65 -14.01 6.93
C LEU A 534 22.29 -13.45 6.51
N VAL A 535 21.72 -12.58 7.33
CA VAL A 535 20.49 -11.85 7.02
C VAL A 535 20.79 -10.36 7.04
N ILE A 536 20.61 -9.71 5.90
CA ILE A 536 20.73 -8.26 5.72
C ILE A 536 19.31 -7.68 5.73
N SER A 537 19.01 -6.95 6.80
CA SER A 537 17.69 -6.37 7.04
C SER A 537 17.76 -4.85 6.91
N GLY A 538 16.94 -4.30 6.00
CA GLY A 538 16.75 -2.86 5.77
C GLY A 538 15.79 -2.20 6.74
#